data_AF-A0A9W6X607-F1
#
_entry.id   AF-A0A9W6X607-F1
#
_cell.length_a   1.000
_cell.length_b   1.000
_cell.length_c   1.000
_cell.angle_alpha   90.00
_cell.angle_beta   90.00
_cell.angle_gamma   90.00
#
_symmetry.space_group_name_H-M   'P 1'
#
loop_
_entity.id
_entity.type
_entity.pdbx_description
1 polymer ?
#
loop_
_entity_poly.entity_id
_entity_poly.type
_entity_poly.pdbx_seq_one_letter_code
_entity_poly.pdbx_strand_id
1 'polypeptide(L)'
;MWLVPLEVGTVPEVRLEFKMAQYFYGLRIWNYNKSPEDTYRGAKQLVAMIDDVVISPKETGFLLRKAPGVANFDFGQIVYFSEDMKTKDKLSTYTDRVFYPFTTRAYKTPIIRQDYEPPLYPQGFLLKIVCWTTWGDPYYLGLNGLELYDFSGTRIVEKPPIITAVPFSVSELDNSSGRQHDARTPDKLLSGFDKNTWDAQDTWLAPLARSLGNQQGNIVYIGFDTPIVLSMIKFWNYSKTPERGVKEMDIYLDDMHLFSGTLRKAPIADVHTASGRFGKAHKVTEQFGQPVLFSASQAQVDAEKRSVYYCGTEEQDVLGINEGQVMQESRAMYRKPDPGAEGVVDNLDLRPMTAVCRQ
;
A
#
# COMPACT_ATOMS: atom_id res chain seq x y z
N MET A 1 12.07 -5.11 26.27
CA MET A 1 10.74 -5.60 25.88
C MET A 1 10.11 -6.26 27.09
N TRP A 2 8.86 -5.94 27.40
CA TRP A 2 8.08 -6.60 28.45
C TRP A 2 7.27 -7.75 27.84
N LEU A 3 7.24 -8.90 28.50
CA LEU A 3 6.51 -10.10 28.08
C LEU A 3 6.12 -10.87 29.33
N VAL A 4 4.87 -11.29 29.41
CA VAL A 4 4.34 -12.11 30.51
C VAL A 4 3.57 -13.31 29.93
N PRO A 5 3.42 -14.41 30.68
CA PRO A 5 2.54 -15.50 30.28
C PRO A 5 1.10 -15.01 30.08
N LEU A 6 0.47 -15.39 28.96
CA LEU A 6 -0.95 -15.14 28.73
C LEU A 6 -1.76 -16.31 29.30
N GLU A 7 -2.42 -16.09 30.42
CA GLU A 7 -3.31 -17.08 31.03
C GLU A 7 -4.76 -16.83 30.60
N VAL A 8 -5.50 -17.91 30.39
CA VAL A 8 -6.91 -17.81 29.96
C VAL A 8 -7.73 -17.15 31.07
N GLY A 9 -8.41 -16.05 30.73
CA GLY A 9 -9.30 -15.33 31.65
C GLY A 9 -8.61 -14.26 32.52
N THR A 10 -7.29 -14.09 32.41
CA THR A 10 -6.59 -12.97 33.04
C THR A 10 -6.25 -11.89 32.01
N VAL A 11 -6.28 -10.64 32.45
CA VAL A 11 -5.84 -9.50 31.63
C VAL A 11 -4.54 -9.00 32.25
N PRO A 12 -3.39 -9.09 31.56
CA PRO A 12 -2.14 -8.52 32.04
C PRO A 12 -2.30 -7.03 32.37
N GLU A 13 -1.88 -6.64 33.58
CA GLU A 13 -2.01 -5.27 34.06
C GLU A 13 -0.63 -4.65 34.31
N VAL A 14 -0.46 -3.39 33.91
CA VAL A 14 0.70 -2.56 34.23
C VAL A 14 0.23 -1.37 35.06
N ARG A 15 0.64 -1.33 36.35
CA ARG A 15 0.32 -0.22 37.27
C ARG A 15 1.50 0.73 37.38
N LEU A 16 1.22 2.02 37.23
CA LEU A 16 2.21 3.10 37.38
C LEU A 16 1.74 4.04 38.49
N GLU A 17 2.53 4.16 39.56
CA GLU A 17 2.26 5.08 40.66
C GLU A 17 3.19 6.29 40.59
N PHE A 18 2.60 7.48 40.55
CA PHE A 18 3.35 8.74 40.50
C PHE A 18 3.31 9.41 41.87
N LYS A 19 4.48 9.86 42.36
CA LYS A 19 4.59 10.54 43.67
C LYS A 19 3.87 11.89 43.73
N MET A 20 3.53 12.45 42.58
CA MET A 20 2.86 13.73 42.43
C MET A 20 1.81 13.62 41.32
N ALA A 21 0.73 14.39 41.45
CA ALA A 21 -0.29 14.49 40.41
C ALA A 21 0.32 14.98 39.09
N GLN A 22 -0.04 14.32 38.00
CA GLN A 22 0.46 14.60 36.65
C GLN A 22 -0.71 14.73 35.68
N TYR A 23 -0.54 15.55 34.65
CA TYR A 23 -1.48 15.64 33.53
C TYR A 23 -0.98 14.79 32.37
N PHE A 24 -1.85 13.92 31.84
CA PHE A 24 -1.51 13.03 30.74
C PHE A 24 -2.28 13.42 29.48
N TYR A 25 -1.54 13.58 28.38
CA TYR A 25 -2.12 13.81 27.05
C TYR A 25 -2.43 12.48 26.32
N GLY A 26 -1.62 11.45 26.58
CA GLY A 26 -1.74 10.15 25.94
C GLY A 26 -0.60 9.22 26.33
N LEU A 27 -0.55 8.03 25.73
CA LEU A 27 0.54 7.07 25.87
C LEU A 27 1.21 6.84 24.52
N ARG A 28 2.55 6.78 24.53
CA ARG A 28 3.31 6.29 23.38
C ARG A 28 3.74 4.86 23.64
N ILE A 29 3.35 3.95 22.76
CA ILE A 29 3.46 2.51 22.94
C ILE A 29 4.32 1.93 21.82
N TRP A 30 5.35 1.18 22.21
CA TRP A 30 6.11 0.32 21.30
C TRP A 30 5.67 -1.12 21.56
N ASN A 31 4.93 -1.67 20.61
CA ASN A 31 4.44 -3.04 20.72
C ASN A 31 5.58 -4.07 20.57
N TYR A 32 5.36 -5.32 20.95
CA TYR A 32 6.39 -6.36 20.96
C TYR A 32 6.97 -6.60 19.56
N ASN A 33 8.28 -6.39 19.36
CA ASN A 33 8.91 -6.30 18.03
C ASN A 33 10.19 -7.15 17.90
N LYS A 34 10.24 -8.32 18.55
CA LYS A 34 11.47 -9.13 18.60
C LYS A 34 11.89 -9.68 17.22
N SER A 35 10.93 -10.17 16.45
CA SER A 35 11.10 -10.64 15.07
C SER A 35 9.76 -10.53 14.32
N PRO A 36 9.72 -10.62 12.98
CA PRO A 36 8.47 -10.64 12.22
C PRO A 36 7.46 -11.68 12.73
N GLU A 37 7.92 -12.86 13.13
CA GLU A 37 7.07 -13.94 13.64
C GLU A 37 6.60 -13.67 15.07
N ASP A 38 7.48 -13.11 15.90
CA ASP A 38 7.20 -12.85 17.31
C ASP A 38 6.30 -11.62 17.54
N THR A 39 6.09 -10.77 16.53
CA THR A 39 5.22 -9.59 16.61
C THR A 39 3.75 -9.90 16.91
N TYR A 40 3.29 -11.13 16.65
CA TYR A 40 1.95 -11.61 17.03
C TYR A 40 1.74 -11.75 18.54
N ARG A 41 2.82 -11.69 19.33
CA ARG A 41 2.75 -11.66 20.81
C ARG A 41 2.42 -10.27 21.35
N GLY A 42 2.33 -9.26 20.48
CA GLY A 42 2.01 -7.89 20.87
C GLY A 42 0.60 -7.75 21.44
N ALA A 43 0.41 -6.73 22.27
CA ALA A 43 -0.92 -6.38 22.77
C ALA A 43 -1.78 -5.84 21.62
N LYS A 44 -3.02 -6.31 21.49
CA LYS A 44 -3.98 -5.86 20.46
C LYS A 44 -4.90 -4.74 20.95
N GLN A 45 -5.29 -4.80 22.22
CA GLN A 45 -6.24 -3.89 22.84
C GLN A 45 -5.69 -3.42 24.19
N LEU A 46 -5.83 -2.13 24.47
CA LEU A 46 -5.43 -1.51 25.73
C LEU A 46 -6.63 -0.79 26.34
N VAL A 47 -6.96 -1.17 27.57
CA VAL A 47 -7.86 -0.39 28.42
C VAL A 47 -6.99 0.47 29.33
N ALA A 48 -7.23 1.78 29.33
CA ALA A 48 -6.49 2.72 30.14
C ALA A 48 -7.38 3.29 31.24
N MET A 49 -6.85 3.32 32.46
CA MET A 49 -7.51 3.84 33.66
C MET A 49 -6.60 4.85 34.36
N ILE A 50 -7.17 5.94 34.87
CA ILE A 50 -6.51 6.89 35.78
C ILE A 50 -7.33 6.90 37.07
N ASP A 51 -6.70 6.58 38.21
CA ASP A 51 -7.36 6.52 39.52
C ASP A 51 -8.68 5.73 39.48
N ASP A 52 -8.63 4.52 38.91
CA ASP A 52 -9.77 3.60 38.69
C ASP A 52 -10.88 4.12 37.74
N VAL A 53 -10.67 5.27 37.10
CA VAL A 53 -11.58 5.82 36.08
C VAL A 53 -11.09 5.41 34.68
N VAL A 54 -11.93 4.68 33.95
CA VAL A 54 -11.65 4.31 32.54
C VAL A 54 -11.66 5.57 31.66
N ILE A 55 -10.53 5.80 30.98
CA ILE A 55 -10.32 6.92 30.06
C ILE A 55 -10.21 6.50 28.60
N SER A 56 -10.01 5.20 28.34
CA SER A 56 -10.10 4.64 26.97
C SER A 56 -11.56 4.55 26.50
N PRO A 57 -11.81 4.44 25.18
CA PRO A 57 -13.14 4.15 24.64
C PRO A 57 -13.77 2.93 25.32
N LYS A 58 -14.99 3.09 25.87
CA LYS A 58 -15.59 2.12 26.79
C LYS A 58 -15.82 0.73 26.17
N GLU A 59 -16.17 0.69 24.89
CA GLU A 59 -16.53 -0.55 24.21
C GLU A 59 -15.32 -1.24 23.57
N THR A 60 -14.38 -0.46 23.01
CA THR A 60 -13.27 -1.00 22.19
C THR A 60 -11.92 -0.92 22.87
N GLY A 61 -11.76 -0.15 23.95
CA GLY A 61 -10.45 0.32 24.38
C GLY A 61 -9.69 1.04 23.25
N PHE A 62 -8.40 1.22 23.43
CA PHE A 62 -7.47 1.61 22.37
C PHE A 62 -6.99 0.36 21.61
N LEU A 63 -7.16 0.35 20.29
CA LEU A 63 -6.55 -0.64 19.44
C LEU A 63 -5.07 -0.31 19.22
N LEU A 64 -4.23 -1.32 19.36
CA LEU A 64 -2.79 -1.19 19.22
C LEU A 64 -2.32 -1.80 17.90
N ARG A 65 -1.52 -1.01 17.17
CA ARG A 65 -0.84 -1.42 15.95
C ARG A 65 0.12 -2.56 16.28
N LYS A 66 0.07 -3.61 15.47
CA LYS A 66 1.06 -4.69 15.49
C LYS A 66 2.43 -4.10 15.14
N ALA A 67 3.49 -4.52 15.83
CA ALA A 67 4.83 -4.04 15.51
C ALA A 67 5.27 -4.53 14.11
N PRO A 68 6.12 -3.79 13.38
CA PRO A 68 6.44 -4.08 11.98
C PRO A 68 7.40 -5.26 11.77
N GLY A 69 7.97 -5.84 12.83
CA GLY A 69 8.97 -6.91 12.76
C GLY A 69 10.37 -6.44 12.37
N VAL A 70 10.57 -5.14 12.18
CA VAL A 70 11.84 -4.51 11.80
C VAL A 70 12.16 -3.33 12.71
N ALA A 71 13.43 -2.93 12.78
CA ALA A 71 13.90 -1.85 13.65
C ALA A 71 14.46 -0.64 12.86
N ASN A 72 14.12 -0.53 11.57
CA ASN A 72 14.70 0.48 10.67
C ASN A 72 14.08 1.88 10.88
N PHE A 73 13.00 1.99 11.64
CA PHE A 73 12.30 3.23 11.93
C PHE A 73 11.61 3.17 13.30
N ASP A 74 11.27 4.34 13.84
CA ASP A 74 10.49 4.44 15.07
C ASP A 74 9.02 4.12 14.79
N PHE A 75 8.56 2.96 15.28
CA PHE A 75 7.21 2.45 15.07
C PHE A 75 6.27 2.72 16.26
N GLY A 76 6.67 3.59 17.21
CA GLY A 76 5.84 3.92 18.37
C GLY A 76 4.48 4.48 17.97
N GLN A 77 3.40 3.97 18.56
CA GLN A 77 2.04 4.44 18.35
C GLN A 77 1.64 5.38 19.49
N ILE A 78 1.04 6.51 19.18
CA ILE A 78 0.47 7.39 20.21
C ILE A 78 -1.03 7.12 20.34
N VAL A 79 -1.50 6.88 21.56
CA VAL A 79 -2.92 6.83 21.91
C VAL A 79 -3.26 8.05 22.75
N TYR A 80 -4.22 8.86 22.30
CA TYR A 80 -4.61 10.10 22.97
C TYR A 80 -5.75 9.85 23.95
N PHE A 81 -5.68 10.46 25.14
CA PHE A 81 -6.71 10.31 26.18
C PHE A 81 -7.89 11.28 26.01
N SER A 82 -7.67 12.36 25.27
CA SER A 82 -8.71 13.29 24.85
C SER A 82 -8.76 13.27 23.33
N GLU A 83 -9.93 12.97 22.75
CA GLU A 83 -10.18 13.38 21.36
C GLU A 83 -10.19 14.91 21.37
N ASP A 84 -9.17 15.54 20.79
CA ASP A 84 -9.14 16.99 20.67
C ASP A 84 -10.35 17.37 19.80
N MET A 85 -11.37 17.98 20.41
CA MET A 85 -12.64 18.42 19.80
C MET A 85 -12.46 19.51 18.71
N LYS A 86 -11.25 19.69 18.19
CA LYS A 86 -10.83 20.81 17.34
C LYS A 86 -10.89 20.52 15.84
N THR A 87 -11.07 19.27 15.41
CA THR A 87 -11.32 18.94 14.00
C THR A 87 -12.74 18.39 13.83
N LYS A 88 -13.74 19.28 13.99
CA LYS A 88 -15.14 19.02 13.60
C LYS A 88 -15.35 18.90 12.08
N ASP A 89 -14.29 18.98 11.28
CA ASP A 89 -14.38 18.82 9.83
C ASP A 89 -14.22 17.36 9.42
N LYS A 90 -15.36 16.72 9.13
CA LYS A 90 -15.58 15.61 8.19
C LYS A 90 -14.78 14.31 8.34
N LEU A 91 -13.89 14.17 9.32
CA LEU A 91 -13.15 12.93 9.56
C LEU A 91 -13.98 11.98 10.43
N SER A 92 -14.07 10.71 10.02
CA SER A 92 -14.70 9.65 10.83
C SER A 92 -14.05 9.58 12.21
N THR A 93 -14.87 9.51 13.26
CA THR A 93 -14.37 9.39 14.63
C THR A 93 -13.54 8.10 14.77
N TYR A 94 -12.64 8.02 15.76
CA TYR A 94 -11.90 6.78 16.04
C TYR A 94 -12.87 5.59 16.12
N THR A 95 -13.99 5.80 16.81
CA THR A 95 -15.11 4.87 16.96
C THR A 95 -15.64 4.41 15.61
N ASP A 96 -15.97 5.31 14.69
CA ASP A 96 -16.48 4.95 13.34
C ASP A 96 -15.47 4.10 12.56
N ARG A 97 -14.19 4.42 12.68
CA ARG A 97 -13.13 3.65 12.01
C ARG A 97 -13.00 2.27 12.62
N VAL A 98 -13.06 2.12 13.95
CA VAL A 98 -12.91 0.84 14.66
C VAL A 98 -14.12 -0.07 14.50
N PHE A 99 -15.32 0.46 14.68
CA PHE A 99 -16.59 -0.28 14.58
C PHE A 99 -17.02 -0.58 13.16
N TYR A 100 -16.24 -0.13 12.16
CA TYR A 100 -16.57 -0.30 10.77
C TYR A 100 -17.08 -1.72 10.51
N PRO A 101 -18.34 -1.87 10.08
CA PRO A 101 -19.01 -3.15 10.17
C PRO A 101 -18.43 -4.10 9.13
N PHE A 102 -17.70 -5.10 9.63
CA PHE A 102 -17.15 -6.22 8.86
C PHE A 102 -18.21 -7.09 8.18
N THR A 103 -19.52 -6.73 8.28
CA THR A 103 -20.68 -7.51 7.80
C THR A 103 -20.23 -8.31 6.61
N THR A 104 -19.97 -9.60 6.88
CA THR A 104 -19.17 -10.48 6.03
C THR A 104 -19.80 -10.38 4.67
N ARG A 105 -19.21 -9.58 3.78
CA ARG A 105 -19.78 -9.41 2.46
C ARG A 105 -19.47 -10.75 1.82
N ALA A 106 -20.48 -11.63 1.80
CA ALA A 106 -20.52 -12.80 0.96
C ALA A 106 -19.86 -12.42 -0.36
N TYR A 107 -18.94 -13.25 -0.85
CA TYR A 107 -18.15 -13.00 -2.05
C TYR A 107 -19.00 -12.21 -3.07
N LYS A 108 -18.58 -10.98 -3.33
CA LYS A 108 -19.23 -10.12 -4.32
C LYS A 108 -18.37 -10.15 -5.55
N THR A 109 -18.94 -10.62 -6.65
CA THR A 109 -18.30 -10.52 -7.96
C THR A 109 -17.87 -9.06 -8.18
N PRO A 110 -16.59 -8.83 -8.51
CA PRO A 110 -16.10 -7.48 -8.81
C PRO A 110 -16.96 -6.81 -9.88
N ILE A 111 -17.26 -5.52 -9.68
CA ILE A 111 -18.07 -4.71 -10.63
C ILE A 111 -17.35 -4.53 -11.97
N ILE A 112 -16.01 -4.61 -11.96
CA ILE A 112 -15.14 -4.47 -13.11
C ILE A 112 -14.17 -5.65 -13.21
N ARG A 113 -13.61 -5.87 -14.41
CA ARG A 113 -12.51 -6.80 -14.59
C ARG A 113 -11.23 -6.21 -14.02
N GLN A 114 -10.50 -7.04 -13.29
CA GLN A 114 -9.25 -6.69 -12.63
C GLN A 114 -8.44 -7.97 -12.41
N ASP A 115 -7.12 -7.85 -12.30
CA ASP A 115 -6.20 -9.00 -12.25
C ASP A 115 -6.03 -9.59 -10.84
N TYR A 116 -6.76 -9.07 -9.85
CA TYR A 116 -6.67 -9.47 -8.45
C TYR A 116 -8.05 -9.57 -7.80
N GLU A 117 -8.18 -10.42 -6.79
CA GLU A 117 -9.37 -10.46 -5.94
C GLU A 117 -9.21 -9.44 -4.81
N PRO A 118 -10.04 -8.39 -4.73
CA PRO A 118 -9.81 -7.32 -3.77
C PRO A 118 -10.40 -7.75 -2.42
N PRO A 119 -9.64 -7.72 -1.30
CA PRO A 119 -10.28 -7.66 0.00
C PRO A 119 -11.09 -6.36 0.03
N LEU A 120 -12.40 -6.45 0.22
CA LEU A 120 -13.27 -5.28 0.18
C LEU A 120 -13.15 -4.49 1.48
N TYR A 121 -12.81 -3.21 1.37
CA TYR A 121 -12.65 -2.26 2.47
C TYR A 121 -11.71 -2.76 3.58
N PRO A 122 -10.44 -3.10 3.26
CA PRO A 122 -9.51 -3.61 4.24
C PRO A 122 -9.25 -2.54 5.30
N GLN A 123 -9.19 -2.97 6.56
CA GLN A 123 -8.96 -2.14 7.72
C GLN A 123 -7.62 -2.52 8.37
N GLY A 124 -6.83 -1.53 8.78
CA GLY A 124 -5.57 -1.77 9.48
C GLY A 124 -4.79 -0.49 9.77
N PHE A 125 -3.57 -0.63 10.27
CA PHE A 125 -2.76 0.49 10.76
C PHE A 125 -1.50 0.77 9.94
N LEU A 126 -0.87 -0.28 9.38
CA LEU A 126 0.41 -0.18 8.69
C LEU A 126 0.29 -0.70 7.26
N LEU A 127 0.36 0.22 6.30
CA LEU A 127 0.48 -0.09 4.90
C LEU A 127 1.96 -0.33 4.56
N LYS A 128 2.27 -1.47 3.96
CA LYS A 128 3.59 -1.82 3.43
C LYS A 128 3.46 -2.01 1.92
N ILE A 129 4.21 -1.22 1.15
CA ILE A 129 4.25 -1.31 -0.32
C ILE A 129 5.64 -1.79 -0.71
N VAL A 130 5.73 -2.93 -1.37
CA VAL A 130 7.00 -3.51 -1.84
C VAL A 130 7.08 -3.30 -3.34
N CYS A 131 8.07 -2.53 -3.80
CA CYS A 131 8.31 -2.27 -5.22
C CYS A 131 9.49 -3.13 -5.68
N TRP A 132 9.27 -3.99 -6.67
CA TRP A 132 10.22 -5.02 -7.08
C TRP A 132 11.11 -4.59 -8.23
N THR A 133 10.50 -4.02 -9.27
CA THR A 133 11.16 -3.76 -10.54
C THR A 133 10.84 -2.37 -11.07
N THR A 134 11.65 -1.93 -12.03
CA THR A 134 11.50 -0.65 -12.72
C THR A 134 11.09 -0.87 -14.18
N TRP A 135 10.74 0.21 -14.88
CA TRP A 135 10.49 0.19 -16.32
C TRP A 135 11.76 0.22 -17.19
N GLY A 136 12.93 -0.02 -16.61
CA GLY A 136 14.20 -0.18 -17.34
C GLY A 136 15.43 0.42 -16.66
N ASP A 137 15.28 1.28 -15.64
CA ASP A 137 16.43 1.84 -14.93
C ASP A 137 17.08 0.78 -14.00
N PRO A 138 18.40 0.53 -14.11
CA PRO A 138 19.07 -0.49 -13.31
C PRO A 138 19.48 -0.03 -11.90
N TYR A 139 19.39 1.27 -11.58
CA TYR A 139 19.96 1.85 -10.36
C TYR A 139 18.96 2.59 -9.47
N TYR A 140 17.86 3.09 -10.04
CA TYR A 140 16.94 3.97 -9.32
C TYR A 140 15.48 3.58 -9.54
N LEU A 141 14.69 3.72 -8.48
CA LEU A 141 13.26 3.47 -8.46
C LEU A 141 12.56 4.65 -7.81
N GLY A 142 11.45 5.10 -8.39
CA GLY A 142 10.70 6.24 -7.87
C GLY A 142 9.22 6.20 -8.16
N LEU A 143 8.52 7.11 -7.48
CA LEU A 143 7.10 7.40 -7.66
C LEU A 143 6.90 8.92 -7.54
N ASN A 144 5.94 9.47 -8.28
CA ASN A 144 5.53 10.85 -8.03
C ASN A 144 4.77 10.96 -6.69
N GLY A 145 3.92 9.98 -6.40
CA GLY A 145 3.19 9.90 -5.14
C GLY A 145 2.03 8.94 -5.21
N LEU A 146 1.26 8.92 -4.12
CA LEU A 146 0.05 8.14 -4.01
C LEU A 146 -1.00 8.89 -3.18
N GLU A 147 -2.24 8.44 -3.28
CA GLU A 147 -3.35 8.93 -2.47
C GLU A 147 -4.13 7.77 -1.89
N LEU A 148 -4.56 7.94 -0.64
CA LEU A 148 -5.38 6.98 0.08
C LEU A 148 -6.81 7.50 0.17
N TYR A 149 -7.80 6.65 -0.04
CA TYR A 149 -9.21 7.00 0.01
C TYR A 149 -9.92 6.14 1.04
N ASP A 150 -10.72 6.78 1.89
CA ASP A 150 -11.48 6.12 2.96
C ASP A 150 -12.68 5.33 2.41
N PHE A 151 -13.42 4.66 3.29
CA PHE A 151 -14.61 3.88 2.91
C PHE A 151 -15.68 4.69 2.15
N SER A 152 -15.80 6.00 2.44
CA SER A 152 -16.76 6.90 1.80
C SER A 152 -16.30 7.32 0.39
N GLY A 153 -15.04 7.07 0.05
CA GLY A 153 -14.41 7.52 -1.19
C GLY A 153 -13.83 8.92 -1.06
N THR A 154 -13.67 9.41 0.17
CA THR A 154 -13.04 10.71 0.46
C THR A 154 -11.53 10.49 0.65
N ARG A 155 -10.71 11.40 0.10
CA ARG A 155 -9.26 11.35 0.28
C ARG A 155 -8.90 11.48 1.75
N ILE A 156 -8.07 10.56 2.25
CA ILE A 156 -7.47 10.65 3.58
C ILE A 156 -6.37 11.71 3.51
N VAL A 157 -6.62 12.87 4.12
CA VAL A 157 -5.69 14.02 4.18
C VAL A 157 -4.88 14.08 5.47
N GLU A 158 -5.22 13.23 6.45
CA GLU A 158 -4.48 13.08 7.70
C GLU A 158 -3.05 12.63 7.39
N LYS A 159 -2.05 13.36 7.89
CA LYS A 159 -0.64 12.98 7.71
C LYS A 159 -0.33 11.76 8.60
N PRO A 160 0.06 10.62 8.02
CA PRO A 160 0.49 9.46 8.80
C PRO A 160 1.71 9.80 9.67
N PRO A 161 1.73 9.41 10.96
CA PRO A 161 2.91 9.54 11.83
C PRO A 161 4.15 8.84 11.30
N ILE A 162 3.98 7.75 10.55
CA ILE A 162 5.07 6.99 9.95
C ILE A 162 4.94 7.09 8.44
N ILE A 163 5.95 7.67 7.78
CA ILE A 163 6.19 7.55 6.34
C ILE A 163 7.69 7.35 6.16
N THR A 164 8.11 6.16 5.75
CA THR A 164 9.52 5.85 5.55
C THR A 164 9.68 4.85 4.41
N ALA A 165 10.91 4.68 3.94
CA ALA A 165 11.24 3.67 2.94
C ALA A 165 12.58 3.02 3.23
N VAL A 166 12.79 1.85 2.64
CA VAL A 166 14.04 1.09 2.68
C VAL A 166 14.32 0.58 1.26
N PRO A 167 15.35 1.10 0.57
CA PRO A 167 16.14 2.30 0.88
C PRO A 167 15.30 3.59 1.04
N PHE A 168 15.73 4.52 1.89
CA PHE A 168 14.98 5.74 2.22
C PHE A 168 14.86 6.69 1.03
N SER A 169 15.99 7.14 0.49
CA SER A 169 16.06 7.95 -0.71
C SER A 169 17.47 7.89 -1.29
N VAL A 170 17.70 8.56 -2.42
CA VAL A 170 19.06 8.68 -3.00
C VAL A 170 20.08 9.34 -2.05
N SER A 171 19.63 10.05 -1.01
CA SER A 171 20.53 10.65 -0.01
C SER A 171 21.33 9.60 0.77
N GLU A 172 20.89 8.35 0.81
CA GLU A 172 21.65 7.26 1.46
C GLU A 172 22.95 6.91 0.72
N LEU A 173 23.09 7.30 -0.54
CA LEU A 173 24.32 7.08 -1.32
C LEU A 173 25.37 8.18 -1.08
N ASP A 174 24.96 9.32 -0.52
CA ASP A 174 25.84 10.49 -0.34
C ASP A 174 26.71 10.32 0.92
N ASN A 175 27.80 9.57 0.79
CA ASN A 175 28.85 9.45 1.82
C ASN A 175 29.79 10.67 1.90
N SER A 176 29.53 11.73 1.15
CA SER A 176 30.41 12.90 1.03
C SER A 176 29.77 14.15 1.63
N SER A 177 30.39 14.67 2.70
CA SER A 177 30.05 15.93 3.35
C SER A 177 30.14 17.10 2.37
N GLY A 178 29.00 17.60 1.87
CA GLY A 178 28.93 18.87 1.12
C GLY A 178 27.90 18.98 -0.01
N ARG A 179 27.08 17.97 -0.30
CA ARG A 179 26.00 18.08 -1.32
C ARG A 179 24.67 18.51 -0.70
N GLN A 180 23.86 19.23 -1.49
CA GLN A 180 22.49 19.59 -1.11
C GLN A 180 21.69 18.32 -0.82
N HIS A 181 20.96 18.34 0.29
CA HIS A 181 20.06 17.28 0.68
C HIS A 181 19.02 17.05 -0.42
N ASP A 182 19.00 15.85 -1.01
CA ASP A 182 18.01 15.51 -2.03
C ASP A 182 16.60 15.58 -1.41
N ALA A 183 15.70 16.33 -2.04
CA ALA A 183 14.35 16.57 -1.53
C ALA A 183 13.38 15.41 -1.81
N ARG A 184 13.81 14.37 -2.55
CA ARG A 184 12.96 13.29 -3.05
C ARG A 184 12.79 12.16 -2.04
N THR A 185 12.19 12.50 -0.92
CA THR A 185 12.06 11.64 0.26
C THR A 185 10.66 11.00 0.38
N PRO A 186 10.49 9.91 1.16
CA PRO A 186 9.22 9.20 1.25
C PRO A 186 8.03 10.05 1.70
N ASP A 187 8.24 11.10 2.51
CA ASP A 187 7.17 12.03 2.91
C ASP A 187 6.49 12.72 1.73
N LYS A 188 7.19 12.84 0.58
CA LYS A 188 6.62 13.41 -0.64
C LYS A 188 5.52 12.53 -1.23
N LEU A 189 5.49 11.22 -0.94
CA LEU A 189 4.47 10.33 -1.49
C LEU A 189 3.04 10.78 -1.13
N LEU A 190 2.85 11.35 0.06
CA LEU A 190 1.56 11.78 0.62
C LEU A 190 1.54 13.29 0.94
N SER A 191 2.27 14.11 0.19
CA SER A 191 2.41 15.55 0.43
C SER A 191 1.12 16.37 0.33
N GLY A 192 0.06 15.82 -0.28
CA GLY A 192 -1.19 16.53 -0.54
C GLY A 192 -1.23 17.27 -1.88
N PHE A 193 -0.07 17.59 -2.47
CA PHE A 193 0.02 18.28 -3.76
C PHE A 193 -0.43 17.40 -4.93
N ASP A 194 -0.73 18.05 -6.06
CA ASP A 194 -1.10 17.36 -7.30
C ASP A 194 0.06 16.51 -7.82
N LYS A 195 -0.17 15.20 -7.92
CA LYS A 195 0.80 14.21 -8.36
C LYS A 195 0.80 14.00 -9.87
N ASN A 196 -0.16 14.60 -10.57
CA ASN A 196 -0.25 14.62 -12.02
C ASN A 196 0.69 15.68 -12.62
N THR A 197 2.00 15.56 -12.37
CA THR A 197 3.03 16.56 -12.70
C THR A 197 4.31 15.94 -13.24
N TRP A 198 5.02 16.66 -14.10
CA TRP A 198 6.38 16.31 -14.57
C TRP A 198 7.49 16.89 -13.67
N ASP A 199 7.10 17.68 -12.67
CA ASP A 199 8.04 18.20 -11.68
C ASP A 199 8.48 17.10 -10.73
N ALA A 200 9.79 17.05 -10.48
CA ALA A 200 10.43 16.07 -9.63
C ALA A 200 10.65 16.56 -8.19
N GLN A 201 10.35 17.83 -7.87
CA GLN A 201 10.62 18.37 -6.54
C GLN A 201 9.77 17.72 -5.43
N ASP A 202 8.55 17.30 -5.76
CA ASP A 202 7.61 16.68 -4.82
C ASP A 202 7.36 15.20 -5.16
N THR A 203 8.45 14.45 -5.30
CA THR A 203 8.45 13.02 -5.69
C THR A 203 9.33 12.20 -4.76
N TRP A 204 9.22 10.88 -4.79
CA TRP A 204 10.13 9.98 -4.09
C TRP A 204 11.07 9.31 -5.09
N LEU A 205 12.36 9.27 -4.78
CA LEU A 205 13.36 8.50 -5.53
C LEU A 205 14.34 7.85 -4.58
N ALA A 206 14.55 6.55 -4.76
CA ALA A 206 15.50 5.76 -3.99
C ALA A 206 16.43 4.95 -4.91
N PRO A 207 17.60 4.53 -4.43
CA PRO A 207 18.38 3.49 -5.08
C PRO A 207 17.55 2.22 -5.19
N LEU A 208 17.69 1.51 -6.29
CA LEU A 208 17.00 0.25 -6.52
C LEU A 208 17.58 -0.82 -5.58
N ALA A 209 16.75 -1.48 -4.79
CA ALA A 209 17.19 -2.39 -3.74
C ALA A 209 18.12 -3.49 -4.27
N ARG A 210 17.78 -4.08 -5.43
CA ARG A 210 18.62 -5.11 -6.08
C ARG A 210 20.00 -4.59 -6.51
N SER A 211 20.14 -3.30 -6.84
CA SER A 211 21.47 -2.73 -7.16
C SER A 211 22.34 -2.56 -5.92
N LEU A 212 21.74 -2.59 -4.73
CA LEU A 212 22.44 -2.63 -3.44
C LEU A 212 22.61 -4.06 -2.90
N GLY A 213 22.26 -5.09 -3.68
CA GLY A 213 22.28 -6.48 -3.23
C GLY A 213 21.12 -6.88 -2.33
N ASN A 214 20.13 -6.00 -2.11
CA ASN A 214 18.94 -6.30 -1.32
C ASN A 214 17.84 -6.96 -2.18
N GLN A 215 17.50 -8.21 -1.87
CA GLN A 215 16.49 -9.00 -2.57
C GLN A 215 15.06 -8.77 -2.06
N GLN A 216 14.86 -7.97 -1.01
CA GLN A 216 13.54 -7.72 -0.41
C GLN A 216 12.73 -6.62 -1.12
N GLY A 217 13.29 -6.03 -2.19
CA GLY A 217 12.66 -4.92 -2.92
C GLY A 217 12.81 -3.57 -2.22
N ASN A 218 12.32 -2.52 -2.88
CA ASN A 218 12.18 -1.18 -2.30
C ASN A 218 10.89 -1.14 -1.48
N ILE A 219 10.98 -1.03 -0.17
CA ILE A 219 9.83 -1.11 0.71
C ILE A 219 9.45 0.27 1.23
N VAL A 220 8.19 0.67 1.09
CA VAL A 220 7.61 1.87 1.71
C VAL A 220 6.70 1.44 2.86
N TYR A 221 6.85 2.09 4.01
CA TYR A 221 5.98 1.91 5.17
C TYR A 221 5.21 3.20 5.44
N ILE A 222 3.88 3.08 5.54
CA ILE A 222 2.97 4.17 5.92
C ILE A 222 2.13 3.69 7.10
N GLY A 223 2.34 4.28 8.28
CA GLY A 223 1.71 3.85 9.52
C GLY A 223 0.86 4.95 10.18
N PHE A 224 -0.32 4.56 10.64
CA PHE A 224 -1.31 5.40 11.31
C PHE A 224 -1.48 5.02 12.77
N ASP A 225 -1.78 6.00 13.63
CA ASP A 225 -2.03 5.75 15.05
C ASP A 225 -3.47 5.34 15.35
N THR A 226 -4.37 5.52 14.39
CA THR A 226 -5.73 4.97 14.36
C THR A 226 -5.90 4.07 13.13
N PRO A 227 -6.77 3.05 13.17
CA PRO A 227 -6.96 2.19 12.01
C PRO A 227 -7.59 3.00 10.88
N ILE A 228 -7.17 2.75 9.64
CA ILE A 228 -7.79 3.28 8.43
C ILE A 228 -8.62 2.18 7.75
N VAL A 229 -9.62 2.57 6.98
CA VAL A 229 -10.40 1.68 6.12
C VAL A 229 -10.26 2.18 4.68
N LEU A 230 -9.70 1.37 3.78
CA LEU A 230 -9.37 1.81 2.43
C LEU A 230 -10.44 1.41 1.41
N SER A 231 -10.93 2.34 0.60
CA SER A 231 -11.72 2.01 -0.61
C SER A 231 -10.87 1.92 -1.86
N MET A 232 -9.76 2.65 -1.90
CA MET A 232 -8.86 2.77 -3.04
C MET A 232 -7.50 3.32 -2.61
N ILE A 233 -6.45 2.89 -3.32
CA ILE A 233 -5.16 3.58 -3.36
C ILE A 233 -4.91 4.03 -4.81
N LYS A 234 -4.60 5.30 -5.04
CA LYS A 234 -4.27 5.81 -6.38
C LYS A 234 -2.78 6.15 -6.45
N PHE A 235 -2.10 5.66 -7.48
CA PHE A 235 -0.66 5.85 -7.68
C PHE A 235 -0.37 6.74 -8.88
N TRP A 236 0.65 7.59 -8.77
CA TRP A 236 1.26 8.29 -9.88
C TRP A 236 2.71 7.85 -10.00
N ASN A 237 3.02 7.21 -11.12
CA ASN A 237 4.35 6.67 -11.36
C ASN A 237 5.37 7.79 -11.65
N TYR A 238 6.66 7.50 -11.53
CA TYR A 238 7.73 8.49 -11.68
C TYR A 238 7.76 9.06 -13.10
N SER A 239 7.47 10.35 -13.25
CA SER A 239 7.30 10.97 -14.58
C SER A 239 8.53 11.70 -15.11
N LYS A 240 9.45 12.14 -14.24
CA LYS A 240 10.65 12.88 -14.66
C LYS A 240 11.52 12.07 -15.63
N THR A 241 11.66 10.78 -15.35
CA THR A 241 12.37 9.81 -16.19
C THR A 241 11.61 8.48 -16.07
N PRO A 242 10.61 8.24 -16.93
CA PRO A 242 9.66 7.15 -16.77
C PRO A 242 10.26 5.74 -16.62
N GLU A 243 11.48 5.50 -17.09
CA GLU A 243 12.25 4.26 -16.91
C GLU A 243 12.52 3.92 -15.43
N ARG A 244 12.56 4.94 -14.55
CA ARG A 244 12.73 4.81 -13.09
C ARG A 244 11.44 4.51 -12.36
N GLY A 245 10.30 4.55 -13.06
CA GLY A 245 9.01 4.26 -12.45
C GLY A 245 8.93 2.82 -11.96
N VAL A 246 8.14 2.60 -10.92
CA VAL A 246 7.80 1.26 -10.41
C VAL A 246 7.04 0.48 -11.48
N LYS A 247 7.45 -0.76 -11.72
CA LYS A 247 6.74 -1.70 -12.60
C LYS A 247 5.94 -2.68 -11.77
N GLU A 248 6.58 -3.65 -11.11
CA GLU A 248 5.89 -4.63 -10.27
C GLU A 248 5.89 -4.21 -8.80
N MET A 249 4.75 -4.38 -8.12
CA MET A 249 4.62 -4.11 -6.70
C MET A 249 3.61 -5.02 -5.99
N ASP A 250 3.81 -5.16 -4.68
CA ASP A 250 2.85 -5.75 -3.75
C ASP A 250 2.42 -4.74 -2.69
N ILE A 251 1.18 -4.85 -2.21
CA ILE A 251 0.62 -4.02 -1.15
C ILE A 251 0.13 -4.92 -0.03
N TYR A 252 0.50 -4.60 1.20
CA TYR A 252 0.06 -5.28 2.42
C TYR A 252 -0.50 -4.26 3.41
N LEU A 253 -1.51 -4.66 4.18
CA LEU A 253 -2.04 -3.90 5.31
C LEU A 253 -2.06 -4.80 6.55
N ASP A 254 -1.30 -4.45 7.59
CA ASP A 254 -1.11 -5.29 8.79
C ASP A 254 -0.81 -6.77 8.45
N ASP A 255 0.08 -6.99 7.48
CA ASP A 255 0.48 -8.29 6.90
C ASP A 255 -0.56 -8.99 6.01
N MET A 256 -1.79 -8.47 5.91
CA MET A 256 -2.75 -8.96 4.92
C MET A 256 -2.36 -8.47 3.52
N HIS A 257 -2.08 -9.40 2.61
CA HIS A 257 -1.82 -9.09 1.22
C HIS A 257 -3.08 -8.53 0.55
N LEU A 258 -2.98 -7.33 -0.04
CA LEU A 258 -4.09 -6.63 -0.68
C LEU A 258 -4.05 -6.69 -2.20
N PHE A 259 -2.85 -6.59 -2.78
CA PHE A 259 -2.66 -6.43 -4.22
C PHE A 259 -1.26 -6.89 -4.61
N SER A 260 -1.15 -7.60 -5.74
CA SER A 260 0.08 -7.87 -6.47
C SER A 260 -0.16 -7.56 -7.94
N GLY A 261 0.71 -6.78 -8.58
CA GLY A 261 0.53 -6.46 -9.99
C GLY A 261 1.45 -5.36 -10.51
N THR A 262 1.09 -4.84 -11.69
CA THR A 262 1.93 -3.87 -12.44
C THR A 262 1.35 -2.46 -12.41
N LEU A 263 2.20 -1.46 -12.14
CA LEU A 263 1.93 -0.04 -12.37
C LEU A 263 2.39 0.38 -13.76
N ARG A 264 1.50 1.01 -14.54
CA ARG A 264 1.82 1.57 -15.87
C ARG A 264 2.97 2.57 -15.80
N LYS A 265 3.82 2.55 -16.82
CA LYS A 265 4.87 3.55 -17.03
C LYS A 265 4.22 4.93 -17.14
N ALA A 266 4.83 5.94 -16.50
CA ALA A 266 4.37 7.32 -16.67
C ALA A 266 4.53 7.75 -18.14
N PRO A 267 3.62 8.60 -18.66
CA PRO A 267 3.76 9.11 -20.02
C PRO A 267 5.00 10.00 -20.14
N ILE A 268 5.57 10.05 -21.35
CA ILE A 268 6.72 10.90 -21.65
C ILE A 268 6.20 12.33 -21.83
N ALA A 269 6.89 13.32 -21.24
CA ALA A 269 6.57 14.72 -21.48
C ALA A 269 6.73 15.06 -22.97
N ASP A 270 5.75 15.72 -23.58
CA ASP A 270 5.87 16.23 -24.95
C ASP A 270 6.97 17.30 -25.05
N VAL A 271 8.19 16.88 -25.38
CA VAL A 271 9.37 17.75 -25.52
C VAL A 271 9.20 18.77 -26.68
N HIS A 272 8.22 18.56 -27.58
CA HIS A 272 8.07 19.32 -28.82
C HIS A 272 7.45 20.72 -28.69
N THR A 273 7.02 21.18 -27.50
CA THR A 273 6.51 22.56 -27.33
C THR A 273 7.40 23.47 -26.47
N ALA A 274 8.63 23.03 -26.17
CA ALA A 274 9.56 23.71 -25.26
C ALA A 274 10.40 24.86 -25.88
N SER A 275 10.00 25.47 -27.00
CA SER A 275 10.74 26.59 -27.62
C SER A 275 10.02 27.93 -27.62
N GLY A 276 9.18 28.21 -26.62
CA GLY A 276 8.60 29.53 -26.39
C GLY A 276 9.30 30.25 -25.24
N ARG A 277 9.96 31.39 -25.51
CA ARG A 277 10.70 32.25 -24.55
C ARG A 277 9.86 32.88 -23.42
N PHE A 278 8.67 32.39 -23.13
CA PHE A 278 7.80 32.89 -22.05
C PHE A 278 7.28 31.71 -21.22
N GLY A 279 7.79 31.61 -19.98
CA GLY A 279 7.54 30.51 -19.06
C GLY A 279 6.07 30.34 -18.67
N LYS A 280 5.41 29.37 -19.28
CA LYS A 280 4.24 28.71 -18.71
C LYS A 280 4.63 27.27 -18.41
N ALA A 281 4.47 26.87 -17.15
CA ALA A 281 4.66 25.49 -16.72
C ALA A 281 3.88 24.56 -17.65
N HIS A 282 4.53 23.51 -18.17
CA HIS A 282 3.85 22.45 -18.91
C HIS A 282 2.78 21.85 -18.00
N LYS A 283 1.50 22.14 -18.28
CA LYS A 283 0.39 21.55 -17.54
C LYS A 283 0.15 20.16 -18.12
N VAL A 284 0.30 19.13 -17.30
CA VAL A 284 -0.06 17.76 -17.68
C VAL A 284 -1.56 17.73 -17.97
N THR A 285 -1.93 17.48 -19.23
CA THR A 285 -3.33 17.44 -19.68
C THR A 285 -3.96 16.06 -19.51
N GLU A 286 -3.15 15.00 -19.61
CA GLU A 286 -3.61 13.62 -19.44
C GLU A 286 -3.46 13.17 -17.99
N GLN A 287 -4.53 12.67 -17.41
CA GLN A 287 -4.50 12.07 -16.07
C GLN A 287 -3.92 10.65 -16.18
N PHE A 288 -2.78 10.41 -15.53
CA PHE A 288 -2.10 9.11 -15.58
C PHE A 288 -2.08 8.37 -14.23
N GLY A 289 -2.88 8.85 -13.26
CA GLY A 289 -3.06 8.16 -11.99
C GLY A 289 -3.68 6.77 -12.19
N GLN A 290 -3.11 5.75 -11.56
CA GLN A 290 -3.58 4.37 -11.61
C GLN A 290 -4.22 3.98 -10.27
N PRO A 291 -5.53 3.69 -10.24
CA PRO A 291 -6.23 3.22 -9.05
C PRO A 291 -6.03 1.71 -8.82
N VAL A 292 -5.87 1.33 -7.56
CA VAL A 292 -6.05 -0.01 -7.01
C VAL A 292 -7.28 0.05 -6.10
N LEU A 293 -8.36 -0.62 -6.51
CA LEU A 293 -9.67 -0.56 -5.87
C LEU A 293 -9.88 -1.68 -4.85
N PHE A 294 -10.52 -1.33 -3.73
CA PHE A 294 -10.97 -2.21 -2.66
C PHE A 294 -12.46 -1.98 -2.35
N SER A 295 -13.21 -1.50 -3.34
CA SER A 295 -14.58 -1.03 -3.17
C SER A 295 -15.59 -1.89 -3.90
N ALA A 296 -16.77 -2.05 -3.28
CA ALA A 296 -17.96 -2.61 -3.93
C ALA A 296 -19.06 -1.55 -4.13
N SER A 297 -18.72 -0.26 -4.02
CA SER A 297 -19.62 0.85 -4.32
C SER A 297 -19.60 1.12 -5.82
N GLN A 298 -20.76 1.01 -6.47
CA GLN A 298 -20.91 1.30 -7.90
C GLN A 298 -20.42 2.71 -8.27
N ALA A 299 -20.74 3.71 -7.45
CA ALA A 299 -20.32 5.09 -7.69
C ALA A 299 -18.79 5.27 -7.63
N GLN A 300 -18.12 4.63 -6.67
CA GLN A 300 -16.66 4.69 -6.53
C GLN A 300 -15.97 3.97 -7.69
N VAL A 301 -16.49 2.81 -8.08
CA VAL A 301 -15.97 2.06 -9.23
C VAL A 301 -16.20 2.81 -10.54
N ASP A 302 -17.39 3.35 -10.78
CA ASP A 302 -17.71 4.07 -12.02
C ASP A 302 -16.86 5.32 -12.24
N ALA A 303 -16.44 5.99 -11.16
CA ALA A 303 -15.54 7.13 -11.23
C ALA A 303 -14.15 6.76 -11.75
N GLU A 304 -13.67 5.55 -11.46
CA GLU A 304 -12.27 5.15 -11.66
C GLU A 304 -12.08 4.03 -12.68
N LYS A 305 -13.15 3.34 -13.09
CA LYS A 305 -13.10 2.13 -13.94
C LYS A 305 -12.33 2.28 -15.24
N ARG A 306 -12.22 3.50 -15.79
CA ARG A 306 -11.46 3.77 -17.02
C ARG A 306 -9.95 3.79 -16.81
N SER A 307 -9.51 4.02 -15.58
CA SER A 307 -8.11 4.13 -15.20
C SER A 307 -7.57 2.86 -14.57
N VAL A 308 -8.45 1.94 -14.12
CA VAL A 308 -8.09 0.63 -13.60
C VAL A 308 -7.38 -0.18 -14.68
N TYR A 309 -6.26 -0.78 -14.31
CA TYR A 309 -5.50 -1.66 -15.19
C TYR A 309 -6.04 -3.10 -15.11
N TYR A 310 -6.16 -3.74 -16.26
CA TYR A 310 -6.53 -5.15 -16.41
C TYR A 310 -5.69 -5.74 -17.56
N CYS A 311 -4.76 -6.63 -17.24
CA CYS A 311 -3.85 -7.22 -18.22
C CYS A 311 -4.49 -8.37 -19.01
N GLY A 312 -5.61 -8.93 -18.54
CA GLY A 312 -6.30 -10.04 -19.21
C GLY A 312 -6.79 -9.75 -20.64
N THR A 313 -6.79 -8.49 -21.11
CA THR A 313 -7.04 -8.18 -22.53
C THR A 313 -5.81 -8.33 -23.43
N GLU A 314 -4.61 -8.26 -22.88
CA GLU A 314 -3.35 -8.21 -23.64
C GLU A 314 -2.40 -9.37 -23.38
N GLU A 315 -2.46 -10.01 -22.22
CA GLU A 315 -1.47 -10.99 -21.75
C GLU A 315 -2.01 -12.41 -21.52
N GLN A 316 -3.34 -12.62 -21.59
CA GLN A 316 -3.93 -13.92 -21.26
C GLN A 316 -3.96 -14.85 -22.48
N ASP A 317 -3.17 -15.94 -22.52
CA ASP A 317 -3.20 -16.91 -23.63
C ASP A 317 -4.33 -17.96 -23.54
N VAL A 318 -5.44 -17.64 -22.87
CA VAL A 318 -6.53 -18.59 -22.59
C VAL A 318 -7.84 -18.13 -23.22
N LEU A 319 -8.48 -19.03 -24.00
CA LEU A 319 -9.85 -18.89 -24.46
C LEU A 319 -10.81 -19.31 -23.33
N GLY A 320 -11.60 -18.36 -22.83
CA GLY A 320 -12.76 -18.72 -22.01
C GLY A 320 -13.83 -19.28 -22.93
N ILE A 321 -14.09 -20.59 -22.92
CA ILE A 321 -15.15 -21.22 -23.71
C ILE A 321 -16.25 -21.68 -22.76
N ASN A 322 -17.48 -21.22 -22.97
CA ASN A 322 -18.66 -21.73 -22.28
C ASN A 322 -19.66 -22.23 -23.31
N GLU A 323 -20.13 -23.48 -23.14
CA GLU A 323 -21.09 -24.13 -24.06
C GLU A 323 -20.69 -24.06 -25.55
N GLY A 324 -19.38 -24.16 -25.84
CA GLY A 324 -18.86 -24.11 -27.21
C GLY A 324 -18.77 -22.70 -27.81
N GLN A 325 -19.07 -21.65 -27.04
CA GLN A 325 -18.89 -20.26 -27.45
C GLN A 325 -17.69 -19.65 -26.73
N VAL A 326 -16.86 -18.93 -27.50
CA VAL A 326 -15.76 -18.14 -26.94
C VAL A 326 -16.36 -16.93 -26.22
N MET A 327 -16.27 -16.95 -24.89
CA MET A 327 -16.71 -15.90 -23.99
C MET A 327 -15.71 -14.75 -23.90
N GLN A 328 -14.43 -15.04 -24.14
CA GLN A 328 -13.36 -14.05 -24.07
C GLN A 328 -12.24 -14.39 -25.04
N GLU A 329 -11.97 -13.46 -25.96
CA GLU A 329 -10.83 -13.49 -26.87
C GLU A 329 -9.68 -12.68 -26.29
N SER A 330 -8.46 -13.17 -26.44
CA SER A 330 -7.25 -12.46 -26.05
C SER A 330 -6.47 -12.00 -27.27
N ARG A 331 -5.89 -10.80 -27.20
CA ARG A 331 -4.97 -10.30 -28.24
C ARG A 331 -3.66 -11.06 -28.28
N ALA A 332 -3.24 -11.68 -27.18
CA ALA A 332 -2.00 -12.44 -27.11
C ALA A 332 -1.99 -13.63 -28.09
N MET A 333 -3.13 -14.31 -28.27
CA MET A 333 -3.29 -15.41 -29.23
C MET A 333 -3.01 -15.03 -30.70
N TYR A 334 -3.17 -13.74 -31.05
CA TYR A 334 -2.96 -13.27 -32.42
C TYR A 334 -1.55 -12.72 -32.64
N ARG A 335 -0.70 -12.69 -31.59
CA ARG A 335 0.71 -12.30 -31.73
C ARG A 335 1.49 -13.45 -32.36
N LYS A 336 2.45 -13.11 -33.22
CA LYS A 336 3.37 -14.13 -33.75
C LYS A 336 4.16 -14.72 -32.58
N PRO A 337 4.32 -16.05 -32.51
CA PRO A 337 5.13 -16.69 -31.48
C PRO A 337 6.52 -16.08 -31.44
N ASP A 338 7.07 -15.88 -30.23
CA ASP A 338 8.45 -15.45 -30.07
C ASP A 338 9.39 -16.53 -30.68
N PRO A 339 10.19 -16.21 -31.70
CA PRO A 339 11.09 -17.18 -32.31
C PRO A 339 12.21 -17.65 -31.36
N GLY A 340 12.41 -17.00 -30.21
CA GLY A 340 13.36 -17.39 -29.17
C GLY A 340 12.76 -18.17 -27.99
N ALA A 341 11.44 -18.38 -27.95
CA ALA A 341 10.81 -19.16 -26.89
C ALA A 341 11.11 -20.65 -27.07
N GLU A 342 11.70 -21.31 -26.06
CA GLU A 342 11.81 -22.76 -26.03
C GLU A 342 10.40 -23.36 -26.00
N GLY A 343 9.99 -23.97 -27.11
CA GLY A 343 8.70 -24.65 -27.20
C GLY A 343 8.64 -25.80 -26.19
N VAL A 344 7.47 -26.01 -25.59
CA VAL A 344 7.21 -27.24 -24.83
C VAL A 344 7.22 -28.39 -25.83
N VAL A 345 8.28 -29.20 -25.82
CA VAL A 345 8.35 -30.42 -26.61
C VAL A 345 7.50 -31.46 -25.89
N ASP A 346 6.26 -31.64 -26.36
CA ASP A 346 5.36 -32.65 -25.81
C ASP A 346 5.90 -34.04 -26.19
N ASN A 347 6.51 -34.73 -25.23
CA ASN A 347 6.92 -36.11 -25.41
C ASN A 347 5.70 -37.01 -25.23
N LEU A 348 5.11 -37.39 -26.37
CA LEU A 348 3.89 -38.19 -26.43
C LEU A 348 3.97 -39.52 -25.66
N ASP A 349 5.19 -40.05 -25.44
CA ASP A 349 5.42 -41.30 -24.69
C ASP A 349 5.29 -41.13 -23.16
N LEU A 350 5.36 -39.90 -22.66
CA LEU A 350 5.21 -39.58 -21.24
C LEU A 350 3.76 -39.22 -20.86
N ARG A 351 2.83 -39.28 -21.82
CA ARG A 351 1.44 -38.96 -21.57
C ARG A 351 0.82 -40.07 -20.71
N PRO A 352 0.21 -39.76 -19.55
CA PRO A 352 -0.47 -40.76 -18.75
C PRO A 352 -1.64 -41.34 -19.57
N MET A 353 -1.57 -42.62 -19.93
CA MET A 353 -2.66 -43.32 -20.61
C MET A 353 -3.84 -43.49 -19.65
N THR A 354 -4.87 -42.65 -19.77
CA THR A 354 -6.14 -42.78 -19.03
C THR A 354 -7.13 -43.74 -19.70
N ALA A 355 -6.69 -44.59 -20.63
CA ALA A 355 -7.54 -45.61 -21.22
C ALA A 355 -7.69 -46.81 -20.27
N VAL A 356 -8.79 -46.85 -19.53
CA VAL A 356 -9.26 -48.06 -18.86
C VAL A 356 -9.69 -49.05 -19.95
N CYS A 357 -8.87 -50.07 -20.20
CA CYS A 357 -9.29 -51.21 -21.02
C CYS A 357 -10.45 -51.93 -20.30
N ARG A 358 -11.65 -51.90 -20.89
CA ARG A 358 -12.74 -52.79 -20.48
C ARG A 358 -12.40 -54.19 -21.00
N GLN A 359 -12.34 -55.16 -20.07
CA GLN A 359 -12.26 -56.60 -20.39
C GLN A 359 -13.54 -57.09 -21.06
#